data_AF-A0A674IW26-F1
#
_entry.id   AF-A0A674IW26-F1
#
_cell.length_a   1.000
_cell.length_b   1.000
_cell.length_c   1.000
_cell.angle_alpha   90.00
_cell.angle_beta   90.00
_cell.angle_gamma   90.00
#
_symmetry.space_group_name_H-M   'P 1'
#
loop_
_entity.id
_entity.type
_entity.pdbx_description
1 polymer ?
#
loop_
_entity_poly.entity_id
_entity_poly.type
_entity_poly.pdbx_seq_one_letter_code
_entity_poly.pdbx_strand_id
1 'polypeptide(L)'
;SEIGGESQLHFRKQSRINVLTKSFDLLQAKSAAEYVQASKSPIVQYEKQLEKFRTMIPFDQMMWEDLNEVFPETKLDKKYPYWPHKPIENL
;
A
#
# COMPACT_ATOMS: atom_id res chain seq x y z
N SER A 1 11.58 24.58 57.07
CA SER A 1 10.46 24.95 56.16
C SER A 1 10.71 24.58 54.69
N GLU A 2 11.87 24.00 54.33
CA GLU A 2 12.25 23.73 52.93
C GLU A 2 11.72 22.38 52.38
N ILE A 3 11.51 21.40 53.27
CA ILE A 3 11.09 20.02 52.95
C ILE A 3 9.72 19.97 52.22
N GLY A 4 8.83 20.91 52.55
CA GLY A 4 7.53 21.05 51.89
C GLY A 4 7.62 21.62 50.46
N GLY A 5 8.60 22.48 50.19
CA GLY A 5 8.81 23.08 48.87
C GLY A 5 9.36 22.09 47.85
N GLU A 6 10.31 21.25 48.27
CA GLU A 6 10.90 20.21 47.41
C GLU A 6 9.88 19.12 47.04
N SER A 7 9.03 18.72 48.00
CA SER A 7 7.96 17.74 47.78
C SER A 7 6.94 18.24 46.74
N GLN A 8 6.57 19.52 46.81
CA GLN A 8 5.66 20.13 45.84
C GLN A 8 6.30 20.29 44.46
N LEU A 9 7.59 20.62 44.42
CA LEU A 9 8.33 20.70 43.16
C LEU A 9 8.47 19.31 42.50
N HIS A 10 8.74 18.27 43.30
CA HIS A 10 8.79 16.88 42.84
C HIS A 10 7.44 16.44 42.25
N PHE A 11 6.33 16.72 42.96
CA PHE A 11 4.99 16.42 42.47
C PHE A 11 4.67 17.11 41.14
N ARG A 12 5.05 18.39 41.00
CA ARG A 12 4.88 19.15 39.74
C ARG A 12 5.71 18.58 38.59
N LYS A 13 6.96 18.15 38.86
CA LYS A 13 7.82 17.48 37.88
C LYS A 13 7.21 16.16 37.45
N GLN A 14 6.76 15.33 38.40
CA GLN A 14 6.13 14.04 38.09
C GLN A 14 4.85 14.21 37.28
N SER A 15 4.04 15.22 37.60
CA SER A 15 2.81 15.54 36.86
C SER A 15 3.10 15.90 35.41
N ARG A 16 4.15 16.70 35.14
CA ARG A 16 4.60 17.00 33.77
C ARG A 16 5.06 15.76 33.02
N ILE A 17 5.85 14.91 33.66
CA ILE A 17 6.35 13.66 33.04
C ILE A 17 5.17 12.78 32.62
N ASN A 18 4.19 12.59 33.48
CA ASN A 18 3.02 11.77 33.18
C ASN A 18 2.17 12.32 32.03
N VAL A 19 2.09 13.65 31.90
CA VAL A 19 1.40 14.28 30.76
C VAL A 19 2.15 14.02 29.45
N LEU A 20 3.48 14.14 29.48
CA LEU A 20 4.32 13.92 28.30
C LEU A 20 4.26 12.46 27.84
N THR A 21 4.37 11.50 28.76
CA THR A 21 4.26 10.07 28.42
C THR A 21 2.89 9.75 27.83
N LYS A 22 1.81 10.23 28.46
CA LYS A 22 0.46 10.04 27.94
C LYS A 22 0.29 10.62 26.53
N SER A 23 0.85 11.81 26.27
CA SER A 23 0.80 12.43 24.94
C SER A 23 1.61 11.67 23.89
N PHE A 24 2.75 11.11 24.29
CA PHE A 24 3.60 10.28 23.44
C PHE A 24 2.88 8.97 23.07
N ASP A 25 2.31 8.28 24.06
CA ASP A 25 1.56 7.04 23.85
C ASP A 25 0.35 7.28 22.93
N LEU A 26 -0.35 8.41 23.12
CA LEU A 26 -1.46 8.81 22.25
C LEU A 26 -1.02 9.09 20.81
N LEU A 27 0.15 9.71 20.62
CA LEU A 27 0.69 9.96 19.29
C LEU A 27 1.08 8.65 18.59
N GLN A 28 1.68 7.72 19.34
CA GLN A 28 2.06 6.41 18.81
C GLN A 28 0.84 5.55 18.45
N ALA A 29 -0.21 5.57 19.28
CA ALA A 29 -1.46 4.88 18.99
C ALA A 29 -2.14 5.45 17.73
N LYS A 30 -2.10 6.78 17.55
CA LYS A 30 -2.64 7.44 16.35
C LYS A 30 -1.87 7.06 15.08
N SER A 31 -0.54 7.14 15.09
CA SER A 31 0.26 6.79 13.92
C SER A 31 0.11 5.31 13.55
N ALA A 32 0.02 4.41 14.55
CA ALA A 32 -0.28 3.00 14.31
C ALA A 32 -1.66 2.78 13.68
N ALA A 33 -2.69 3.46 14.18
CA ALA A 33 -4.05 3.37 13.64
C ALA A 33 -4.12 3.92 12.21
N GLU A 34 -3.47 5.04 11.93
CA GLU A 34 -3.38 5.63 10.59
C GLU A 34 -2.68 4.69 9.61
N TYR A 35 -1.57 4.07 10.01
CA TYR A 35 -0.86 3.09 9.18
C TYR A 35 -1.75 1.87 8.87
N VAL A 36 -2.47 1.35 9.86
CA VAL A 36 -3.42 0.23 9.68
C VAL A 36 -4.57 0.63 8.77
N GLN A 37 -5.05 1.86 8.83
CA GLN A 37 -6.09 2.34 7.91
C GLN A 37 -5.55 2.50 6.48
N ALA A 38 -4.35 3.06 6.34
CA ALA A 38 -3.70 3.26 5.05
C ALA A 38 -3.40 1.92 4.35
N SER A 39 -2.98 0.88 5.09
CA SER A 39 -2.65 -0.43 4.52
C SER A 39 -3.86 -1.19 3.99
N LYS A 40 -5.07 -0.95 4.53
CA LYS A 40 -6.31 -1.59 4.06
C LYS A 40 -6.66 -1.24 2.61
N SER A 41 -6.37 -0.02 2.16
CA SER A 41 -6.73 0.43 0.80
C SER A 41 -5.99 -0.35 -0.29
N PRO A 42 -4.63 -0.48 -0.26
CA PRO A 42 -3.91 -1.35 -1.19
C PRO A 42 -4.33 -2.82 -1.10
N ILE A 43 -4.56 -3.35 0.11
CA ILE A 43 -4.97 -4.75 0.29
C ILE A 43 -6.24 -5.05 -0.50
N VAL A 44 -7.28 -4.22 -0.37
CA VAL A 44 -8.54 -4.39 -1.11
C VAL A 44 -8.32 -4.32 -2.62
N GLN A 45 -7.42 -3.44 -3.10
CA GLN A 45 -7.08 -3.38 -4.52
C GLN A 45 -6.43 -4.68 -5.02
N TYR A 46 -5.47 -5.23 -4.27
CA TYR A 46 -4.81 -6.48 -4.62
C TYR A 46 -5.73 -7.68 -4.50
N GLU A 47 -6.62 -7.72 -3.51
CA GLU A 47 -7.64 -8.77 -3.38
C GLU A 47 -8.55 -8.81 -4.61
N LYS A 48 -8.99 -7.65 -5.10
CA LYS A 48 -9.77 -7.55 -6.34
C LYS A 48 -9.00 -8.03 -7.57
N GLN A 49 -7.70 -7.73 -7.65
CA GLN A 49 -6.84 -8.24 -8.72
C GLN A 49 -6.71 -9.77 -8.64
N LEU A 50 -6.54 -10.34 -7.44
CA LEU A 50 -6.47 -11.79 -7.22
C LEU A 50 -7.77 -12.49 -7.59
N GLU A 51 -8.92 -11.89 -7.27
CA GLU A 51 -10.22 -12.43 -7.65
C GLU A 51 -10.35 -12.55 -9.18
N LYS A 52 -9.92 -11.52 -9.92
CA LYS A 52 -9.87 -11.52 -11.39
C LYS A 52 -9.06 -12.70 -11.94
N PHE A 53 -7.90 -13.00 -11.35
CA PHE A 53 -7.08 -14.15 -11.75
C PHE A 53 -7.72 -15.50 -11.39
N ARG A 54 -8.45 -15.58 -10.28
CA ARG A 54 -9.14 -16.82 -9.84
C ARG A 54 -10.34 -17.17 -10.73
N THR A 55 -11.03 -16.17 -11.26
CA THR A 55 -12.18 -16.36 -12.16
C THR A 55 -11.77 -16.60 -13.62
N MET A 56 -10.48 -16.44 -13.93
CA MET A 56 -9.95 -16.53 -15.29
C MET A 56 -9.76 -18.00 -15.71
N ILE A 57 -9.99 -18.27 -17.00
CA ILE A 57 -9.64 -19.55 -17.62
C ILE A 57 -8.11 -19.72 -17.55
N PRO A 58 -7.58 -20.95 -17.33
CA PRO A 58 -6.15 -21.20 -17.35
C PRO A 58 -5.50 -20.65 -18.62
N PHE A 59 -4.29 -20.10 -18.50
CA PHE A 59 -3.58 -19.45 -19.60
C PHE A 59 -3.49 -20.31 -20.87
N ASP A 60 -3.23 -21.61 -20.72
CA ASP A 60 -3.11 -22.56 -21.84
C ASP A 60 -4.41 -22.77 -22.64
N GLN A 61 -5.55 -22.39 -22.07
CA GLN A 61 -6.88 -22.58 -22.65
C GLN A 61 -7.56 -21.25 -23.01
N MET A 62 -6.92 -20.12 -22.71
CA MET A 62 -7.49 -18.81 -22.94
C MET A 62 -7.31 -18.36 -24.39
N MET A 63 -8.36 -17.80 -24.99
CA MET A 63 -8.30 -17.22 -26.33
C MET A 63 -7.76 -15.79 -26.31
N TRP A 64 -7.26 -15.33 -27.46
CA TRP A 64 -6.69 -14.00 -27.59
C TRP A 64 -7.75 -12.89 -27.40
N GLU A 65 -9.03 -13.13 -27.71
CA GLU A 65 -10.11 -12.21 -27.37
C GLU A 65 -10.25 -12.03 -25.86
N ASP A 66 -10.35 -13.15 -25.13
CA ASP A 66 -10.50 -13.18 -23.67
C ASP A 66 -9.31 -12.49 -22.98
N LEU A 67 -8.09 -12.72 -23.48
CA LEU A 67 -6.88 -12.06 -22.96
C LEU A 67 -6.96 -10.53 -23.11
N ASN A 68 -7.48 -10.03 -24.23
CA ASN A 68 -7.63 -8.59 -24.46
C ASN A 68 -8.78 -7.97 -23.65
N GLU A 69 -9.81 -8.73 -23.34
CA GLU A 69 -10.89 -8.29 -22.44
C GLU A 69 -10.42 -8.20 -20.98
N VAL A 70 -9.66 -9.21 -20.54
CA VAL A 70 -9.14 -9.25 -19.18
C VAL A 70 -7.96 -8.28 -19.02
N PHE A 71 -7.04 -8.17 -19.98
CA PHE A 71 -5.87 -7.30 -19.91
C PHE A 71 -5.81 -6.33 -21.09
N PRO A 72 -6.65 -5.29 -21.11
CA PRO A 72 -6.66 -4.30 -22.18
C PRO A 72 -5.32 -3.56 -22.33
N GLU A 73 -4.49 -3.52 -21.28
CA GLU A 73 -3.13 -2.99 -21.31
C GLU A 73 -2.16 -3.81 -22.18
N THR A 74 -2.43 -5.10 -22.37
CA THR A 74 -1.65 -5.98 -23.24
C THR A 74 -2.08 -5.92 -24.69
N LYS A 75 -3.21 -5.25 -24.96
CA LYS A 75 -3.74 -5.10 -26.31
C LYS A 75 -2.73 -4.33 -27.15
N LEU A 76 -2.25 -4.99 -28.20
CA LEU A 76 -1.28 -4.41 -29.12
C LEU A 76 -1.87 -3.15 -29.78
N ASP A 77 -1.17 -2.02 -29.64
CA ASP A 77 -1.51 -0.79 -30.37
C ASP A 77 -1.13 -0.96 -31.85
N LYS A 78 -2.14 -1.05 -32.71
CA LYS A 78 -1.99 -1.28 -34.16
C LYS A 78 -1.36 -0.11 -34.92
N LYS A 79 -1.07 1.00 -34.24
CA LYS A 79 -0.55 2.24 -34.83
C LYS A 79 0.90 2.11 -35.33
N TYR A 80 1.67 1.17 -34.81
CA TYR A 80 3.07 0.95 -35.20
C TYR A 80 3.24 -0.41 -35.88
N PRO A 81 3.96 -0.47 -37.02
CA PRO A 81 4.22 -1.74 -37.68
C PRO A 81 5.00 -2.65 -36.74
N TYR A 82 4.42 -3.81 -36.43
CA TYR A 82 5.06 -4.81 -35.62
C TYR A 82 6.06 -5.58 -36.49
N TRP A 83 7.28 -5.76 -35.97
CA TRP A 83 8.44 -6.40 -36.60
C TRP A 83 9.30 -5.51 -37.51
N PRO A 84 10.64 -5.53 -37.36
CA PRO A 84 11.53 -4.79 -38.24
C PRO A 84 11.46 -5.34 -39.66
N HIS A 85 11.09 -4.50 -40.63
CA HIS A 85 11.22 -4.77 -42.06
C HIS A 85 12.71 -4.76 -42.45
N LYS A 86 13.44 -5.83 -42.13
CA LYS A 86 14.56 -6.22 -43.00
C LYS A 86 14.00 -7.20 -44.03
N PRO A 87 14.12 -6.93 -45.34
CA PRO A 87 13.83 -7.93 -46.36
C PRO A 87 14.62 -9.20 -46.05
N ILE A 88 13.99 -10.36 -46.24
CA ILE A 88 14.59 -11.68 -46.01
C ILE A 88 15.83 -11.89 -46.91
N GLU A 89 16.02 -11.04 -47.93
CA GLU A 89 17.19 -11.03 -48.82
C GLU A 89 18.54 -10.74 -48.13
N ASN A 90 18.57 -10.38 -46.84
CA ASN A 90 19.80 -10.12 -46.06
C ASN A 90 19.99 -11.07 -44.86
N LEU A 91 19.32 -12.23 -44.83
CA LEU A 91 19.58 -13.35 -43.91
C LEU A 91 20.11 -14.55 -44.68
#